data_AF-A0A9D7RM36-F1
#
_entry.id   AF-A0A9D7RM36-F1
#
_cell.length_a   1.000
_cell.length_b   1.000
_cell.length_c   1.000
_cell.angle_alpha   90.00
_cell.angle_beta   90.00
_cell.angle_gamma   90.00
#
_symmetry.space_group_name_H-M   'P 1'
#
loop_
_entity.id
_entity.type
_entity.pdbx_description
1 polymer ?
#
loop_
_entity_poly.entity_id
_entity_poly.type
_entity_poly.pdbx_seq_one_letter_code
_entity_poly.pdbx_strand_id
1 'polypeptide(L)'
;MAEFSLDLDNSRILVKDILTFVPDLAKQPAFKNPDAVFFVNSRIYGSLAQMNIYELQFSGFQNTRANLSGTLTNGSDPKNITADLKIVDLSTSRSDILLFAPPKSIPDNITLPEALSVKGIVKGGVAKMYANISLNTSFGDAGVNGTIANATNPKTATYSAEISTHALDVGRFIQQSETVGTVTADFIVEGKGFDPKKAVAEINGVVYRADYNKYTYRNIRLEGAIANQKFTAKGGMKDPNLHFAFNAKGNVGEARPSIQITAAIDSIKPAH
;
A
#
# COMPACT_ATOMS: atom_id res chain seq x y z
N MET A 1 33.53 -15.81 2.98
CA MET A 1 32.36 -15.54 2.12
C MET A 1 32.79 -14.57 1.06
N ALA A 2 32.31 -14.69 -0.18
CA ALA A 2 32.70 -13.75 -1.24
C ALA A 2 32.12 -12.36 -0.94
N GLU A 3 33.00 -11.37 -0.90
CA GLU A 3 32.63 -9.96 -0.79
C GLU A 3 32.70 -9.31 -2.17
N PHE A 4 31.89 -8.28 -2.38
CA PHE A 4 31.89 -7.47 -3.58
C PHE A 4 31.84 -5.98 -3.22
N SER A 5 32.37 -5.19 -4.15
CA SER A 5 32.20 -3.73 -4.18
C SER A 5 31.76 -3.37 -5.59
N LEU A 6 30.58 -2.77 -5.69
CA LEU A 6 29.98 -2.28 -6.92
C LEU A 6 29.93 -0.75 -6.83
N ASP A 7 30.78 -0.10 -7.60
CA ASP A 7 30.80 1.34 -7.77
C ASP A 7 30.49 1.64 -9.24
N LEU A 8 29.30 2.17 -9.48
CA LEU A 8 28.80 2.54 -10.81
C LEU A 8 28.56 4.04 -10.79
N ASP A 9 29.36 4.78 -11.54
CA ASP A 9 29.20 6.22 -11.71
C ASP A 9 28.47 6.49 -13.03
N ASN A 10 27.29 7.11 -12.95
CA ASN A 10 26.46 7.53 -14.10
C ASN A 10 26.40 6.51 -15.25
N SER A 11 26.26 5.23 -14.90
CA SER A 11 26.45 4.12 -15.80
C SER A 11 25.21 3.86 -16.65
N ARG A 12 25.43 3.60 -17.94
CA ARG A 12 24.40 3.20 -18.89
C ARG A 12 24.53 1.71 -19.20
N ILE A 13 23.58 0.90 -18.75
CA ILE A 13 23.59 -0.56 -18.85
C ILE A 13 22.48 -0.99 -19.82
N LEU A 14 22.81 -1.82 -20.81
CA LEU A 14 21.79 -2.44 -21.67
C LEU A 14 21.31 -3.74 -21.02
N VAL A 15 20.01 -4.04 -21.14
CA VAL A 15 19.45 -5.29 -20.62
C VAL A 15 20.16 -6.51 -21.22
N LYS A 16 20.52 -6.49 -22.51
CA LYS A 16 21.29 -7.58 -23.14
C LYS A 16 22.63 -7.88 -22.44
N ASP A 17 23.28 -6.86 -21.86
CA ASP A 17 24.54 -7.04 -21.15
C ASP A 17 24.29 -7.79 -19.83
N ILE A 18 23.22 -7.43 -19.12
CA ILE A 18 22.75 -8.16 -17.93
C ILE A 18 22.44 -9.62 -18.28
N LEU A 19 21.72 -9.84 -19.38
CA LEU A 19 21.34 -11.17 -19.85
C LEU A 19 22.55 -12.04 -20.26
N THR A 20 23.70 -11.44 -20.53
CA THR A 20 24.94 -12.19 -20.81
C THR A 20 25.45 -12.88 -19.54
N PHE A 21 25.29 -12.26 -18.37
CA PHE A 21 25.72 -12.81 -17.08
C PHE A 21 24.62 -13.63 -16.40
N VAL A 22 23.35 -13.26 -16.57
CA VAL A 22 22.20 -13.94 -15.95
C VAL A 22 21.10 -14.20 -17.00
N PRO A 23 21.29 -15.19 -17.89
CA PRO A 23 20.37 -15.44 -19.01
C PRO A 23 18.93 -15.77 -18.59
N ASP A 24 18.76 -16.37 -17.41
CA ASP A 24 17.44 -16.73 -16.89
C ASP A 24 16.52 -15.53 -16.65
N LEU A 25 17.07 -14.31 -16.51
CA LEU A 25 16.27 -13.10 -16.41
C LEU A 25 15.45 -12.83 -17.67
N ALA A 26 15.83 -13.35 -18.84
CA ALA A 26 15.05 -13.20 -20.07
C ALA A 26 13.64 -13.81 -19.97
N LYS A 27 13.41 -14.73 -19.01
CA LYS A 27 12.09 -15.30 -18.71
C LYS A 27 11.18 -14.32 -17.96
N GLN A 28 11.75 -13.30 -17.33
CA GLN A 28 11.01 -12.32 -16.53
C GLN A 28 10.47 -11.20 -17.42
N PRO A 29 9.21 -10.76 -17.23
CA PRO A 29 8.62 -9.67 -18.02
C PRO A 29 9.48 -8.40 -18.03
N ALA A 30 10.07 -8.06 -16.89
CA ALA A 30 10.90 -6.86 -16.71
C ALA A 30 12.17 -6.81 -17.59
N PHE A 31 12.65 -7.96 -18.09
CA PHE A 31 13.89 -8.06 -18.88
C PHE A 31 13.65 -8.62 -20.29
N LYS A 32 12.38 -8.68 -20.73
CA LYS A 32 12.03 -9.18 -22.08
C LYS A 32 12.59 -8.34 -23.22
N ASN A 33 12.79 -7.04 -23.01
CA ASN A 33 13.35 -6.15 -24.01
C ASN A 33 14.88 -6.05 -23.84
N PRO A 34 15.69 -6.74 -24.67
CA PRO A 34 17.15 -6.71 -24.55
C PRO A 34 17.76 -5.33 -24.87
N ASP A 35 17.05 -4.50 -25.63
CA ASP A 35 17.50 -3.17 -26.02
C ASP A 35 17.14 -2.08 -25.00
N ALA A 36 16.42 -2.44 -23.94
CA ALA A 36 16.12 -1.52 -22.85
C ALA A 36 17.42 -1.05 -22.17
N VAL A 37 17.39 0.21 -21.75
CA VAL A 37 18.54 0.91 -21.17
C VAL A 37 18.21 1.27 -19.73
N PHE A 38 19.10 0.92 -18.83
CA PHE A 38 19.06 1.34 -17.43
C PHE A 38 20.18 2.34 -17.17
N PHE A 39 19.86 3.41 -16.46
CA PHE A 39 20.82 4.35 -15.92
C PHE A 39 20.97 4.07 -14.43
N VAL A 40 22.19 3.85 -14.00
CA VAL A 40 22.49 3.45 -12.62
C VAL A 40 23.65 4.28 -12.10
N ASN A 41 23.43 4.93 -10.96
CA ASN A 41 24.49 5.46 -10.13
C ASN A 41 24.40 4.75 -8.77
N SER A 42 25.45 4.04 -8.36
CA SER A 42 25.38 3.22 -7.16
C SER A 42 26.72 3.03 -6.48
N ARG A 43 26.70 3.01 -5.16
CA ARG A 43 27.83 2.53 -4.34
C ARG A 43 27.32 1.49 -3.36
N ILE A 44 27.62 0.22 -3.66
CA ILE A 44 27.13 -0.94 -2.94
C ILE A 44 28.32 -1.84 -2.56
N TYR A 45 28.36 -2.33 -1.34
CA TYR A 45 29.47 -3.16 -0.85
C TYR A 45 28.99 -4.19 0.17
N GLY A 46 29.78 -5.25 0.35
CA GLY A 46 29.50 -6.31 1.32
C GLY A 46 29.35 -7.66 0.64
N SER A 47 28.37 -8.45 1.05
CA SER A 47 28.14 -9.81 0.55
C SER A 47 26.64 -10.06 0.30
N LEU A 48 26.31 -11.22 -0.27
CA LEU A 48 24.91 -11.64 -0.39
C LEU A 48 24.22 -11.84 0.96
N ALA A 49 25.00 -12.12 2.02
CA ALA A 49 24.49 -12.23 3.38
C ALA A 49 24.18 -10.86 3.98
N GLN A 50 25.00 -9.84 3.69
CA GLN A 50 24.80 -8.46 4.13
C GLN A 50 25.35 -7.48 3.10
N MET A 51 24.44 -6.78 2.45
CA MET A 51 24.70 -5.78 1.41
C MET A 51 24.40 -4.40 1.98
N ASN A 52 25.36 -3.49 1.86
CA ASN A 52 25.20 -2.10 2.26
C ASN A 52 25.11 -1.24 1.00
N ILE A 53 24.06 -0.43 0.92
CA ILE A 53 23.72 0.44 -0.20
C ILE A 53 23.92 1.87 0.30
N TYR A 54 25.09 2.45 0.05
CA TYR A 54 25.30 3.87 0.38
C TYR A 54 24.39 4.76 -0.46
N GLU A 55 24.29 4.41 -1.75
CA GLU A 55 23.45 5.09 -2.71
C GLU A 55 23.08 4.11 -3.82
N LEU A 56 21.82 4.17 -4.23
CA LEU A 56 21.31 3.58 -5.45
C LEU A 56 20.35 4.58 -6.08
N GLN A 57 20.81 5.19 -7.17
CA GLN A 57 19.96 5.90 -8.11
C GLN A 57 19.77 5.03 -9.35
N PHE A 58 18.53 4.81 -9.71
CA PHE A 58 18.15 3.97 -10.85
C PHE A 58 17.13 4.72 -11.70
N SER A 59 17.26 4.65 -13.01
CA SER A 59 16.24 5.05 -13.98
C SER A 59 16.15 3.99 -15.07
N GLY A 60 14.98 3.43 -15.28
CA GLY A 60 14.80 2.34 -16.23
C GLY A 60 13.35 1.88 -16.34
N PHE A 61 13.17 0.73 -16.98
CA PHE A 61 11.87 0.24 -17.43
C PHE A 61 11.18 1.31 -18.27
N GLN A 62 9.87 1.55 -18.12
CA GLN A 62 9.20 2.62 -18.85
C GLN A 62 9.21 3.95 -18.08
N ASN A 63 8.89 3.92 -16.79
CA ASN A 63 8.64 5.13 -15.99
C ASN A 63 9.15 4.99 -14.55
N THR A 64 10.16 4.15 -14.30
CA THR A 64 10.68 3.93 -12.95
C THR A 64 11.95 4.72 -12.71
N ARG A 65 11.93 5.49 -11.61
CA ARG A 65 13.11 6.11 -11.02
C ARG A 65 13.15 5.81 -9.54
N ALA A 66 14.31 5.46 -9.02
CA ALA A 66 14.53 5.22 -7.61
C ALA A 66 15.77 5.96 -7.12
N ASN A 67 15.70 6.49 -5.92
CA ASN A 67 16.80 7.01 -5.14
C ASN A 67 16.65 6.48 -3.71
N LEU A 68 17.52 5.54 -3.34
CA LEU A 68 17.46 4.88 -2.05
C LEU A 68 18.85 4.57 -1.49
N SER A 69 18.88 4.33 -0.19
CA SER A 69 20.06 3.90 0.56
C SER A 69 19.61 2.97 1.68
N GLY A 70 20.51 2.16 2.21
CA GLY A 70 20.19 1.29 3.33
C GLY A 70 20.99 0.01 3.36
N THR A 71 20.42 -1.02 3.98
CA THR A 71 21.03 -2.35 4.07
C THR A 71 20.04 -3.43 3.68
N LEU A 72 20.54 -4.48 3.06
CA LEU A 72 19.81 -5.70 2.75
C LEU A 72 20.56 -6.89 3.34
N THR A 73 19.86 -7.74 4.08
CA THR A 73 20.41 -8.95 4.68
C THR A 73 19.71 -10.16 4.06
N ASN A 74 20.47 -11.24 3.80
CA ASN A 74 20.00 -12.44 3.11
C ASN A 74 19.38 -12.14 1.74
N GLY A 75 20.01 -11.28 0.93
CA GLY A 75 19.47 -10.81 -0.35
C GLY A 75 19.21 -11.93 -1.37
N SER A 76 19.85 -13.09 -1.21
CA SER A 76 19.66 -14.28 -2.06
C SER A 76 18.58 -15.24 -1.56
N ASP A 77 17.99 -15.02 -0.38
CA ASP A 77 16.93 -15.87 0.20
C ASP A 77 15.62 -15.08 0.35
N PRO A 78 14.69 -15.18 -0.62
CA PRO A 78 13.42 -14.46 -0.58
C PRO A 78 12.57 -14.71 0.66
N LYS A 79 12.79 -15.80 1.41
CA LYS A 79 12.03 -16.11 2.63
C LYS A 79 12.59 -15.41 3.86
N ASN A 80 13.90 -15.19 3.88
CA ASN A 80 14.63 -14.66 5.04
C ASN A 80 15.26 -13.27 4.78
N ILE A 81 14.97 -12.69 3.62
CA ILE A 81 15.40 -11.36 3.24
C ILE A 81 14.84 -10.32 4.21
N THR A 82 15.72 -9.44 4.68
CA THR A 82 15.35 -8.26 5.47
C THR A 82 16.03 -7.03 4.91
N ALA A 83 15.41 -5.88 5.10
CA ALA A 83 15.91 -4.61 4.62
C ALA A 83 15.78 -3.54 5.71
N ASP A 84 16.67 -2.56 5.70
CA ASP A 84 16.50 -1.26 6.37
C ASP A 84 16.79 -0.21 5.31
N LEU A 85 15.73 0.27 4.66
CA LEU A 85 15.81 1.11 3.49
C LEU A 85 15.26 2.50 3.81
N LYS A 86 16.03 3.51 3.40
CA LYS A 86 15.57 4.89 3.25
C LYS A 86 15.32 5.14 1.77
N ILE A 87 14.06 5.40 1.45
CA ILE A 87 13.59 5.76 0.11
C ILE A 87 13.51 7.29 0.07
N VAL A 88 14.46 7.92 -0.61
CA VAL A 88 14.46 9.38 -0.82
C VAL A 88 13.38 9.75 -1.82
N ASP A 89 13.29 8.98 -2.90
CA ASP A 89 12.24 9.06 -3.90
C ASP A 89 12.17 7.74 -4.67
N LEU A 90 10.98 7.22 -4.89
CA LEU A 90 10.72 6.11 -5.81
C LEU A 90 9.49 6.49 -6.62
N SER A 91 9.65 6.88 -7.88
CA SER A 91 8.54 7.13 -8.80
C SER A 91 8.43 5.97 -9.78
N THR A 92 7.23 5.44 -9.98
CA THR A 92 6.97 4.35 -10.92
C THR A 92 5.56 4.46 -11.53
N SER A 93 5.27 3.58 -12.47
CA SER A 93 3.97 3.49 -13.14
C SER A 93 3.32 2.14 -12.91
N ARG A 94 2.00 2.08 -13.13
CA ARG A 94 1.27 0.81 -13.11
C ARG A 94 1.88 -0.23 -14.05
N SER A 95 2.25 0.16 -15.27
CA SER A 95 2.82 -0.78 -16.25
C SER A 95 4.12 -1.40 -15.74
N ASP A 96 4.99 -0.62 -15.10
CA ASP A 96 6.23 -1.13 -14.51
C ASP A 96 6.00 -2.03 -13.29
N ILE A 97 5.06 -1.68 -12.39
CA ILE A 97 4.72 -2.55 -11.24
C ILE A 97 4.24 -3.92 -11.72
N LEU A 98 3.43 -3.95 -12.78
CA LEU A 98 2.92 -5.19 -13.35
C LEU A 98 4.02 -6.08 -13.97
N LEU A 99 5.21 -5.54 -14.26
CA LEU A 99 6.36 -6.35 -14.69
C LEU A 99 6.91 -7.25 -13.57
N PHE A 100 6.68 -6.87 -12.31
CA PHE A 100 7.18 -7.57 -11.12
C PHE A 100 6.10 -8.27 -10.32
N ALA A 101 4.83 -7.92 -10.52
CA ALA A 101 3.71 -8.52 -9.82
C ALA A 101 3.53 -10.00 -10.24
N PRO A 102 3.61 -10.97 -9.32
CA PRO A 102 3.29 -12.35 -9.64
C PRO A 102 1.83 -12.48 -10.12
N PRO A 103 1.51 -13.47 -10.97
CA PRO A 103 0.13 -13.72 -11.37
C PRO A 103 -0.79 -13.85 -10.16
N LYS A 104 -1.95 -13.18 -10.19
CA LYS A 104 -2.97 -13.19 -9.10
C LYS A 104 -2.50 -12.64 -7.75
N SER A 105 -1.35 -11.95 -7.70
CA SER A 105 -0.89 -11.29 -6.47
C SER A 105 -1.67 -10.02 -6.15
N ILE A 106 -2.16 -9.34 -7.18
CA ILE A 106 -3.08 -8.19 -7.07
C ILE A 106 -4.50 -8.75 -7.17
N PRO A 107 -5.37 -8.50 -6.18
CA PRO A 107 -6.78 -8.91 -6.24
C PRO A 107 -7.50 -8.29 -7.44
N ASP A 108 -8.38 -9.06 -8.08
CA ASP A 108 -9.11 -8.61 -9.28
C ASP A 108 -10.02 -7.39 -9.04
N ASN A 109 -10.39 -7.13 -7.78
CA ASN A 109 -11.18 -5.99 -7.36
C ASN A 109 -10.35 -4.76 -6.94
N ILE A 110 -9.04 -4.77 -7.22
CA ILE A 110 -8.13 -3.66 -6.91
C ILE A 110 -7.52 -3.12 -8.19
N THR A 111 -7.57 -1.80 -8.35
CA THR A 111 -6.91 -1.08 -9.43
C THR A 111 -5.75 -0.26 -8.87
N LEU A 112 -4.55 -0.48 -9.41
CA LEU A 112 -3.39 0.33 -9.07
C LEU A 112 -3.47 1.73 -9.73
N PRO A 113 -2.98 2.79 -9.06
CA PRO A 113 -2.78 4.09 -9.68
C PRO A 113 -1.87 4.01 -10.91
N GLU A 114 -2.16 4.80 -11.94
CA GLU A 114 -1.37 4.86 -13.18
C GLU A 114 0.07 5.34 -12.92
N ALA A 115 0.22 6.27 -11.98
CA ALA A 115 1.50 6.74 -11.47
C ALA A 115 1.50 6.79 -9.94
N LEU A 116 2.64 6.49 -9.34
CA LEU A 116 2.88 6.68 -7.92
C LEU A 116 4.31 7.09 -7.64
N SER A 117 4.48 7.85 -6.57
CA SER A 117 5.76 8.14 -5.96
C SER A 117 5.72 7.79 -4.47
N VAL A 118 6.84 7.27 -3.96
CA VAL A 118 6.99 6.82 -2.57
C VAL A 118 8.20 7.50 -1.97
N LYS A 119 8.05 7.96 -0.72
CA LYS A 119 9.15 8.42 0.13
C LYS A 119 9.00 7.83 1.51
N GLY A 120 10.10 7.61 2.21
CA GLY A 120 10.06 7.19 3.61
C GLY A 120 11.02 6.06 3.93
N ILE A 121 10.64 5.22 4.89
CA ILE A 121 11.47 4.14 5.39
C ILE A 121 10.71 2.82 5.42
N VAL A 122 11.43 1.73 5.13
CA VAL A 122 10.95 0.36 5.24
C VAL A 122 12.00 -0.44 6.00
N LYS A 123 11.58 -1.14 7.05
CA LYS A 123 12.46 -1.95 7.90
C LYS A 123 11.88 -3.35 8.12
N GLY A 124 12.74 -4.35 8.18
CA GLY A 124 12.35 -5.74 8.43
C GLY A 124 12.21 -6.56 7.14
N GLY A 125 11.40 -7.61 7.18
CA GLY A 125 11.29 -8.58 6.08
C GLY A 125 9.97 -9.35 6.08
N VAL A 126 9.95 -10.52 5.46
CA VAL A 126 8.72 -11.32 5.25
C VAL A 126 7.98 -11.64 6.55
N ALA A 127 8.71 -11.91 7.64
CA ALA A 127 8.12 -12.24 8.93
C ALA A 127 7.48 -11.04 9.64
N LYS A 128 8.15 -9.89 9.61
CA LYS A 128 7.70 -8.63 10.20
C LYS A 128 8.34 -7.46 9.47
N MET A 129 7.51 -6.51 9.07
CA MET A 129 7.91 -5.30 8.38
C MET A 129 7.31 -4.09 9.10
N TYR A 130 8.10 -3.03 9.18
CA TYR A 130 7.70 -1.69 9.56
C TYR A 130 7.82 -0.80 8.32
N ALA A 131 6.84 0.08 8.12
CA ALA A 131 6.88 1.08 7.08
C ALA A 131 6.40 2.42 7.65
N ASN A 132 7.13 3.48 7.31
CA ASN A 132 6.66 4.85 7.44
C ASN A 132 6.89 5.52 6.10
N ILE A 133 5.83 5.57 5.31
CA ILE A 133 5.88 5.95 3.89
C ILE A 133 4.81 6.99 3.57
N SER A 134 5.16 7.88 2.65
CA SER A 134 4.24 8.80 1.99
C SER A 134 4.14 8.40 0.52
N LEU A 135 2.91 8.29 0.05
CA LEU A 135 2.52 7.92 -1.30
C LEU A 135 1.85 9.12 -1.94
N ASN A 136 2.36 9.59 -3.07
CA ASN A 136 1.66 10.51 -3.96
C ASN A 136 1.31 9.76 -5.24
N THR A 137 0.03 9.69 -5.57
CA THR A 137 -0.44 8.84 -6.67
C THR A 137 -1.37 9.59 -7.61
N SER A 138 -1.58 9.06 -8.80
CA SER A 138 -2.59 9.57 -9.73
C SER A 138 -4.03 9.48 -9.20
N PHE A 139 -4.26 8.79 -8.09
CA PHE A 139 -5.56 8.70 -7.42
C PHE A 139 -5.65 9.65 -6.21
N GLY A 140 -4.58 10.35 -5.83
CA GLY A 140 -4.49 11.14 -4.60
C GLY A 140 -3.40 10.62 -3.67
N ASP A 141 -3.30 11.20 -2.49
CA ASP A 141 -2.18 10.95 -1.57
C ASP A 141 -2.59 10.03 -0.42
N ALA A 142 -1.61 9.26 0.07
CA ALA A 142 -1.75 8.45 1.26
C ALA A 142 -0.46 8.44 2.10
N GLY A 143 -0.58 8.49 3.42
CA GLY A 143 0.51 8.22 4.36
C GLY A 143 0.23 6.94 5.12
N VAL A 144 1.26 6.12 5.35
CA VAL A 144 1.17 4.91 6.17
C VAL A 144 2.34 4.87 7.14
N ASN A 145 2.05 4.79 8.43
CA ASN A 145 3.02 4.52 9.48
C ASN A 145 2.54 3.31 10.27
N GLY A 146 3.21 2.17 10.15
CA GLY A 146 2.69 0.94 10.75
C GLY A 146 3.60 -0.26 10.62
N THR A 147 3.12 -1.36 11.20
CA THR A 147 3.75 -2.66 11.15
C THR A 147 2.81 -3.70 10.59
N ILE A 148 3.39 -4.69 9.93
CA ILE A 148 2.72 -5.91 9.50
C ILE A 148 3.62 -7.10 9.83
N ALA A 149 3.03 -8.19 10.33
CA ALA A 149 3.72 -9.46 10.52
C ALA A 149 2.92 -10.59 9.87
N ASN A 150 3.63 -11.64 9.44
CA ASN A 150 3.05 -12.78 8.74
C ASN A 150 2.21 -12.39 7.50
N ALA A 151 2.65 -11.37 6.74
CA ALA A 151 1.90 -10.78 5.63
C ALA A 151 1.50 -11.82 4.55
N THR A 152 2.29 -12.88 4.41
CA THR A 152 2.06 -13.96 3.44
C THR A 152 0.97 -14.95 3.85
N ASN A 153 0.46 -14.89 5.07
CA ASN A 153 -0.62 -15.77 5.56
C ASN A 153 -1.88 -14.96 5.90
N PRO A 154 -2.90 -14.96 5.02
CA PRO A 154 -4.14 -14.21 5.22
C PRO A 154 -4.91 -14.55 6.51
N LYS A 155 -4.63 -15.66 7.18
CA LYS A 155 -5.31 -16.06 8.43
C LYS A 155 -4.57 -15.59 9.68
N THR A 156 -3.25 -15.41 9.60
CA THR A 156 -2.40 -15.11 10.75
C THR A 156 -1.66 -13.79 10.63
N ALA A 157 -1.81 -13.07 9.52
CA ALA A 157 -1.29 -11.73 9.36
C ALA A 157 -1.75 -10.84 10.52
N THR A 158 -0.87 -10.03 11.08
CA THR A 158 -1.21 -9.04 12.09
C THR A 158 -0.70 -7.69 11.64
N TYR A 159 -1.49 -6.65 11.84
CA TYR A 159 -1.15 -5.31 11.38
C TYR A 159 -1.62 -4.25 12.38
N SER A 160 -0.86 -3.18 12.50
CA SER A 160 -1.23 -1.96 13.21
C SER A 160 -0.66 -0.80 12.40
N ALA A 161 -1.51 0.12 11.97
CA ALA A 161 -1.13 1.22 11.08
C ALA A 161 -1.96 2.48 11.32
N GLU A 162 -1.25 3.60 11.34
CA GLU A 162 -1.80 4.93 11.13
C GLU A 162 -1.81 5.19 9.62
N ILE A 163 -2.98 5.51 9.08
CA ILE A 163 -3.21 5.76 7.66
C ILE A 163 -3.81 7.15 7.53
N SER A 164 -3.21 8.00 6.71
CA SER A 164 -3.77 9.29 6.30
C SER A 164 -4.04 9.27 4.81
N THR A 165 -5.10 9.94 4.37
CA THR A 165 -5.38 10.12 2.94
C THR A 165 -5.72 11.58 2.64
N HIS A 166 -5.33 12.04 1.46
CA HIS A 166 -5.71 13.36 0.96
C HIS A 166 -6.26 13.24 -0.45
N ALA A 167 -7.57 13.50 -0.59
CA ALA A 167 -8.32 13.38 -1.84
C ALA A 167 -8.09 12.04 -2.59
N LEU A 168 -7.87 10.94 -1.84
CA LEU A 168 -7.61 9.63 -2.44
C LEU A 168 -8.89 9.05 -3.03
N ASP A 169 -8.90 8.75 -4.32
CA ASP A 169 -9.99 8.11 -5.06
C ASP A 169 -10.07 6.62 -4.71
N VAL A 170 -10.69 6.36 -3.57
CA VAL A 170 -10.93 5.00 -3.06
C VAL A 170 -11.86 4.25 -4.01
N GLY A 171 -12.81 4.93 -4.64
CA GLY A 171 -13.72 4.36 -5.64
C GLY A 171 -12.99 3.67 -6.78
N ARG A 172 -12.06 4.38 -7.43
CA ARG A 172 -11.21 3.79 -8.47
C ARG A 172 -10.34 2.67 -7.94
N PHE A 173 -9.77 2.85 -6.76
CA PHE A 173 -8.91 1.85 -6.14
C PHE A 173 -9.62 0.50 -5.91
N ILE A 174 -10.86 0.51 -5.41
CA ILE A 174 -11.64 -0.72 -5.12
C ILE A 174 -12.65 -1.09 -6.21
N GLN A 175 -12.59 -0.44 -7.38
CA GLN A 175 -13.51 -0.63 -8.51
C GLN A 175 -15.00 -0.37 -8.16
N GLN A 176 -15.24 0.63 -7.32
CA GLN A 176 -16.58 1.09 -6.92
C GLN A 176 -16.82 2.58 -7.23
N SER A 177 -16.24 3.09 -8.33
CA SER A 177 -16.30 4.51 -8.70
C SER A 177 -17.72 5.08 -8.88
N GLU A 178 -18.73 4.21 -9.06
CA GLU A 178 -20.13 4.64 -9.16
C GLU A 178 -20.72 5.06 -7.81
N THR A 179 -20.21 4.50 -6.71
CA THR A 179 -20.79 4.67 -5.37
C THR A 179 -19.84 5.29 -4.38
N VAL A 180 -18.54 5.05 -4.49
CA VAL A 180 -17.47 5.59 -3.63
C VAL A 180 -16.62 6.53 -4.46
N GLY A 181 -16.31 7.72 -3.94
CA GLY A 181 -15.44 8.69 -4.59
C GLY A 181 -14.16 8.94 -3.78
N THR A 182 -13.79 10.21 -3.66
CA THR A 182 -12.58 10.62 -2.94
C THR A 182 -12.76 10.60 -1.43
N VAL A 183 -11.70 10.26 -0.71
CA VAL A 183 -11.65 10.19 0.75
C VAL A 183 -10.44 10.96 1.27
N THR A 184 -10.70 11.85 2.22
CA THR A 184 -9.69 12.55 3.02
C THR A 184 -9.97 12.21 4.48
N ALA A 185 -9.08 11.42 5.09
CA ALA A 185 -9.31 10.85 6.41
C ALA A 185 -8.01 10.48 7.10
N ASP A 186 -8.06 10.40 8.43
CA ASP A 186 -7.04 9.78 9.27
C ASP A 186 -7.65 8.57 9.98
N PHE A 187 -6.97 7.44 9.92
CA PHE A 187 -7.37 6.19 10.54
C PHE A 187 -6.22 5.56 11.32
N ILE A 188 -6.55 4.93 12.45
CA ILE A 188 -5.73 3.96 13.15
C ILE A 188 -6.43 2.63 12.98
N VAL A 189 -5.73 1.66 12.39
CA VAL A 189 -6.26 0.32 12.13
C VAL A 189 -5.38 -0.69 12.83
N GLU A 190 -6.00 -1.60 13.57
CA GLU A 190 -5.33 -2.76 14.13
C GLU A 190 -6.10 -4.02 13.75
N GLY A 191 -5.40 -5.10 13.42
CA GLY A 191 -6.10 -6.31 13.07
C GLY A 191 -5.25 -7.56 12.93
N LYS A 192 -5.97 -8.67 12.86
CA LYS A 192 -5.48 -10.02 12.66
C LYS A 192 -6.29 -10.70 11.56
N GLY A 193 -5.59 -11.14 10.53
CA GLY A 193 -6.14 -11.77 9.35
C GLY A 193 -6.68 -10.77 8.32
N PHE A 194 -6.55 -11.16 7.06
CA PHE A 194 -7.18 -10.53 5.90
C PHE A 194 -8.36 -11.34 5.35
N ASP A 195 -8.51 -12.61 5.76
CA ASP A 195 -9.66 -13.44 5.41
C ASP A 195 -10.93 -12.86 6.04
N PRO A 196 -11.88 -12.30 5.26
CA PRO A 196 -13.08 -11.66 5.81
C PRO A 196 -13.91 -12.59 6.70
N LYS A 197 -13.77 -13.92 6.54
CA LYS A 197 -14.46 -14.93 7.36
C LYS A 197 -13.90 -15.04 8.78
N LYS A 198 -12.62 -14.73 8.97
CA LYS A 198 -11.89 -14.93 10.24
C LYS A 198 -11.22 -13.67 10.77
N ALA A 199 -11.24 -12.59 10.01
CA ALA A 199 -10.60 -11.34 10.38
C ALA A 199 -11.17 -10.83 11.71
N VAL A 200 -10.26 -10.34 12.54
CA VAL A 200 -10.56 -9.53 13.72
C VAL A 200 -9.83 -8.22 13.54
N ALA A 201 -10.54 -7.12 13.41
CA ALA A 201 -9.92 -5.82 13.18
C ALA A 201 -10.73 -4.69 13.82
N GLU A 202 -10.03 -3.65 14.22
CA GLU A 202 -10.57 -2.42 14.77
C GLU A 202 -10.05 -1.24 13.95
N ILE A 203 -10.91 -0.23 13.79
CA ILE A 203 -10.59 1.01 13.10
C ILE A 203 -11.13 2.17 13.90
N ASN A 204 -10.30 3.18 14.12
CA ASN A 204 -10.67 4.44 14.74
C ASN A 204 -10.22 5.56 13.84
N GLY A 205 -11.06 6.54 13.54
CA GLY A 205 -10.63 7.62 12.67
C GLY A 205 -11.59 8.78 12.51
N VAL A 206 -11.08 9.77 11.79
CA VAL A 206 -11.80 10.98 11.40
C VAL A 206 -11.80 11.07 9.90
N VAL A 207 -12.99 11.06 9.31
CA VAL A 207 -13.21 11.32 7.89
C VAL A 207 -13.55 12.80 7.74
N TYR A 208 -12.59 13.58 7.25
CA TYR A 208 -12.79 15.01 7.00
C TYR A 208 -13.70 15.23 5.79
N ARG A 209 -13.55 14.38 4.77
CA ARG A 209 -14.36 14.40 3.56
C ARG A 209 -14.45 12.99 2.97
N ALA A 210 -15.64 12.53 2.63
CA ALA A 210 -15.85 11.34 1.81
C ALA A 210 -17.02 11.54 0.85
N ASP A 211 -16.81 11.20 -0.42
CA ASP A 211 -17.86 11.18 -1.42
C ASP A 211 -18.49 9.79 -1.48
N TYR A 212 -19.80 9.69 -1.23
CA TYR A 212 -20.55 8.44 -1.30
C TYR A 212 -21.95 8.67 -1.89
N ASN A 213 -22.36 7.87 -2.87
CA ASN A 213 -23.65 7.96 -3.57
C ASN A 213 -24.03 9.40 -3.98
N LYS A 214 -23.07 10.13 -4.57
CA LYS A 214 -23.21 11.53 -5.03
C LYS A 214 -23.42 12.56 -3.91
N TYR A 215 -23.20 12.19 -2.66
CA TYR A 215 -23.21 13.11 -1.52
C TYR A 215 -21.82 13.18 -0.87
N THR A 216 -21.40 14.40 -0.52
CA THR A 216 -20.15 14.61 0.22
C THR A 216 -20.45 14.69 1.70
N TYR A 217 -19.97 13.70 2.45
CA TYR A 217 -19.99 13.70 3.90
C TYR A 217 -18.72 14.35 4.46
N ARG A 218 -18.83 14.99 5.63
CA ARG A 218 -17.74 15.77 6.22
C ARG A 218 -17.67 15.57 7.72
N ASN A 219 -16.47 15.60 8.29
CA ASN A 219 -16.26 15.57 9.75
C ASN A 219 -16.94 14.39 10.46
N ILE A 220 -16.91 13.20 9.86
CA ILE A 220 -17.41 11.98 10.49
C ILE A 220 -16.34 11.44 11.43
N ARG A 221 -16.69 11.21 12.69
CA ARG A 221 -15.89 10.34 13.57
C ARG A 221 -16.43 8.93 13.46
N LEU A 222 -15.54 7.97 13.27
CA LEU A 222 -15.87 6.56 13.09
C LEU A 222 -15.03 5.70 14.03
N GLU A 223 -15.69 4.81 14.74
CA GLU A 223 -15.08 3.67 15.41
C GLU A 223 -15.78 2.41 14.90
N GLY A 224 -15.00 1.44 14.44
CA GLY A 224 -15.50 0.21 13.87
C GLY A 224 -14.72 -0.98 14.40
N ALA A 225 -15.40 -2.11 14.53
CA ALA A 225 -14.79 -3.39 14.82
C ALA A 225 -15.45 -4.47 13.97
N ILE A 226 -14.65 -5.45 13.53
CA ILE A 226 -15.12 -6.68 12.90
C ILE A 226 -14.47 -7.86 13.61
N ALA A 227 -15.25 -8.91 13.85
CA ALA A 227 -14.77 -10.18 14.37
C ALA A 227 -15.62 -11.31 13.83
N ASN A 228 -15.02 -12.24 13.09
CA ASN A 228 -15.70 -13.42 12.53
C ASN A 228 -17.00 -13.04 11.78
N GLN A 229 -16.89 -12.11 10.84
CA GLN A 229 -18.01 -11.60 10.01
C GLN A 229 -19.09 -10.80 10.76
N LYS A 230 -18.96 -10.63 12.07
CA LYS A 230 -19.80 -9.72 12.85
C LYS A 230 -19.11 -8.38 12.93
N PHE A 231 -19.84 -7.31 12.65
CA PHE A 231 -19.30 -5.96 12.75
C PHE A 231 -20.11 -5.10 13.71
N THR A 232 -19.43 -4.13 14.33
CA THR A 232 -20.03 -2.98 15.01
C THR A 232 -19.39 -1.72 14.46
N ALA A 233 -20.18 -0.68 14.26
CA ALA A 233 -19.69 0.63 13.90
C ALA A 233 -20.47 1.67 14.68
N LYS A 234 -19.77 2.62 15.29
CA LYS A 234 -20.39 3.80 15.86
C LYS A 234 -19.73 5.01 15.24
N GLY A 235 -20.51 6.05 15.07
CA GLY A 235 -19.98 7.28 14.54
C GLY A 235 -20.97 8.41 14.63
N GLY A 236 -20.52 9.55 14.17
CA GLY A 236 -21.37 10.71 14.12
C GLY A 236 -20.74 11.82 13.33
N MET A 237 -21.61 12.70 12.86
CA MET A 237 -21.27 13.88 12.11
C MET A 237 -21.86 15.09 12.82
N LYS A 238 -21.03 16.13 12.96
CA LYS A 238 -21.49 17.46 13.32
C LYS A 238 -21.23 18.38 12.14
N ASP A 239 -22.25 18.57 11.31
CA ASP A 239 -22.23 19.48 10.17
C ASP A 239 -23.44 20.44 10.26
N PRO A 240 -23.30 21.73 9.87
CA PRO A 240 -24.41 22.68 9.90
C PRO A 240 -25.72 22.22 9.23
N ASN A 241 -25.64 21.32 8.24
CA ASN A 241 -26.79 20.83 7.49
C ASN A 241 -27.29 19.45 7.95
N LEU A 242 -26.46 18.68 8.65
CA LEU A 242 -26.79 17.33 9.09
C LEU A 242 -26.00 16.95 10.36
N HIS A 243 -26.73 16.86 11.47
CA HIS A 243 -26.22 16.36 12.75
C HIS A 243 -26.78 14.98 13.00
N PHE A 244 -25.92 13.98 13.07
CA PHE A 244 -26.35 12.62 13.39
C PHE A 244 -25.32 11.85 14.20
N ALA A 245 -25.82 10.94 15.01
CA ALA A 245 -25.05 9.86 15.60
C ALA A 245 -25.66 8.53 15.16
N PHE A 246 -24.83 7.53 14.90
CA PHE A 246 -25.30 6.20 14.55
C PHE A 246 -24.55 5.12 15.32
N ASN A 247 -25.26 4.03 15.56
CA ASN A 247 -24.73 2.74 15.96
C ASN A 247 -25.24 1.72 14.96
N ALA A 248 -24.33 1.03 14.29
CA ALA A 248 -24.62 -0.06 13.39
C ALA A 248 -24.00 -1.34 13.93
N LYS A 249 -24.71 -2.46 13.78
CA LYS A 249 -24.17 -3.79 14.01
C LYS A 249 -24.76 -4.77 13.01
N GLY A 250 -24.03 -5.83 12.70
CA GLY A 250 -24.54 -6.81 11.75
C GLY A 250 -23.69 -8.07 11.66
N ASN A 251 -24.19 -9.02 10.89
CA ASN A 251 -23.49 -10.25 10.51
C ASN A 251 -23.55 -10.42 9.00
N VAL A 252 -22.38 -10.37 8.35
CA VAL A 252 -22.24 -10.55 6.90
C VAL A 252 -21.88 -11.99 6.50
N GLY A 253 -21.78 -12.91 7.48
CA GLY A 253 -21.44 -14.31 7.25
C GLY A 253 -22.63 -15.24 7.04
N GLU A 254 -23.84 -14.75 7.27
CA GLU A 254 -25.07 -15.52 7.10
C GLU A 254 -25.51 -15.55 5.63
N ALA A 255 -26.25 -16.60 5.23
CA ALA A 255 -26.84 -16.70 3.89
C ALA A 255 -27.74 -15.51 3.54
N ARG A 256 -28.27 -14.83 4.57
CA ARG A 256 -28.93 -13.53 4.48
C ARG A 256 -28.22 -12.58 5.46
N PRO A 257 -27.36 -11.67 4.97
CA PRO A 257 -26.70 -10.70 5.83
C PRO A 257 -27.72 -9.90 6.66
N SER A 258 -27.42 -9.70 7.94
CA SER A 258 -28.23 -8.90 8.85
C SER A 258 -27.52 -7.61 9.20
N ILE A 259 -28.25 -6.49 9.13
CA ILE A 259 -27.74 -5.17 9.48
C ILE A 259 -28.80 -4.46 10.31
N GLN A 260 -28.43 -4.02 11.52
CA GLN A 260 -29.23 -3.18 12.38
C GLN A 260 -28.53 -1.82 12.51
N ILE A 261 -29.24 -0.74 12.16
CA ILE A 261 -28.76 0.63 12.30
C ILE A 261 -29.71 1.36 13.23
N THR A 262 -29.16 1.97 14.27
CA THR A 262 -29.85 2.93 15.13
C THR A 262 -29.20 4.28 14.90
N ALA A 263 -29.98 5.24 14.39
CA ALA A 263 -29.52 6.59 14.13
C ALA A 263 -30.36 7.59 14.95
N ALA A 264 -29.69 8.54 15.57
CA ALA A 264 -30.29 9.75 16.13
C ALA A 264 -29.94 10.90 15.18
N ILE A 265 -30.96 11.58 14.67
CA ILE A 265 -30.80 12.73 13.76
C ILE A 265 -31.36 13.95 14.48
N ASP A 266 -30.50 14.93 14.75
CA ASP A 266 -30.91 16.13 15.48
C ASP A 266 -31.45 17.20 14.54
N SER A 267 -30.87 17.34 13.34
CA SER A 267 -31.30 18.35 12.36
C SER A 267 -30.98 17.94 10.93
N ILE A 268 -31.91 18.15 10.01
CA ILE A 268 -31.70 18.07 8.56
C ILE A 268 -32.09 19.42 7.95
N LYS A 269 -31.18 20.04 7.22
CA LYS A 269 -31.50 21.18 6.33
C LYS A 269 -31.24 20.76 4.88
N PRO A 270 -32.28 20.60 4.06
CA PRO A 270 -32.10 20.36 2.63
C PRO A 270 -31.29 21.51 2.02
N ALA A 271 -30.25 21.19 1.25
CA ALA A 271 -29.61 22.19 0.40
C ALA A 271 -30.60 22.55 -0.73
N HIS A 272 -30.91 23.84 -0.87
CA HIS A 272 -31.66 24.38 -2.01
C HIS A 272 -30.77 24.51 -3.25
#